data_AF-A0A941DPW6-F1
#
_entry.id   AF-A0A941DPW6-F1
#
_cell.length_a   1.000
_cell.length_b   1.000
_cell.length_c   1.000
_cell.angle_alpha   90.00
_cell.angle_beta   90.00
_cell.angle_gamma   90.00
#
_symmetry.space_group_name_H-M   'P 1'
#
loop_
_entity.id
_entity.type
_entity.pdbx_description
1 polymer ?
#
loop_
_entity_poly.entity_id
_entity_poly.type
_entity_poly.pdbx_seq_one_letter_code
_entity_poly.pdbx_strand_id
1 'polypeptide(L)'
;MSQEPQVVSMMHAARHVKASAESLDYYQQLLQTLSVPGVSPPNNTAQGKKAREALMQWNGYYPLSGSGVDAGSDSVATGAFFAIDANMVVTPALSEPYLDLTLILSLDGKQASRFAFSAEFDGNTLMQLTSNGTKFELSFVRNADTYGPVATCTGTITLPGCVAVNVTGQTYNNPIQAPLFAGKFYASAPTSTPVEVLEISANYQLRYDFGTNNGALAPVPAYVYNLNMYYFLFPQQESYVHLIMGTSGNKGFACNDMCDGGANPVRSLLTIPDAPTITPNIFGAPDIDLVNFSGYYPLTYANGPDHCTPAGFVSIQAQYSTLLPGFEADCYMVLISWSFDGVHSQGCYFDHKKMTYKDGELTIPEFGVKLALTRSYDKHTNALVKLEGVIGKTQVAGFTPFNPVPLVAFGGLPLTNANGDCLTIQTANSVIYNDQENLSVIYVPLMYILAYPALFTDVVMSLGTDGTHGTACIVTTNVNSAQQQTTAVWSLPPA
;
A
#
# COMPACT_ATOMS: atom_id res chain seq x y z
N MET A 1 -11.85 22.57 22.18
CA MET A 1 -10.94 22.48 21.01
C MET A 1 -11.15 21.11 20.40
N SER A 2 -11.85 21.05 19.26
CA SER A 2 -12.09 19.78 18.56
C SER A 2 -10.81 19.36 17.85
N GLN A 3 -10.18 18.28 18.30
CA GLN A 3 -9.08 17.66 17.58
C GLN A 3 -9.65 17.02 16.31
N GLU A 4 -9.09 17.39 15.16
CA GLU A 4 -9.29 16.64 13.92
C GLU A 4 -8.93 15.16 14.18
N PRO A 5 -9.67 14.17 13.65
CA PRO A 5 -9.37 12.77 13.89
C PRO A 5 -7.91 12.50 13.55
N GLN A 6 -7.14 11.99 14.51
CA GLN A 6 -5.68 11.92 14.43
C GLN A 6 -5.20 11.23 13.15
N VAL A 7 -5.97 10.31 12.57
CA VAL A 7 -5.67 9.66 11.28
C VAL A 7 -5.64 10.62 10.10
N VAL A 8 -6.53 11.60 10.06
CA VAL A 8 -6.55 12.63 9.01
C VAL A 8 -5.31 13.52 9.14
N SER A 9 -4.93 13.87 10.38
CA SER A 9 -3.65 14.54 10.67
C SER A 9 -2.43 13.67 10.30
N MET A 10 -2.49 12.35 10.50
CA MET A 10 -1.44 11.41 10.07
C MET A 10 -1.31 11.29 8.55
N MET A 11 -2.44 11.30 7.82
CA MET A 11 -2.42 11.39 6.35
C MET A 11 -1.81 12.71 5.87
N HIS A 12 -2.21 13.79 6.53
CA HIS A 12 -1.62 15.12 6.36
C HIS A 12 -0.17 15.21 6.84
N ALA A 13 0.43 14.16 7.39
CA ALA A 13 1.77 14.17 7.95
C ALA A 13 2.71 13.20 7.24
N ALA A 14 2.21 12.14 6.58
CA ALA A 14 2.97 11.26 5.69
C ALA A 14 3.30 11.95 4.36
N ARG A 15 3.79 13.20 4.42
CA ARG A 15 3.90 14.15 3.31
C ARG A 15 5.10 13.92 2.43
N HIS A 16 5.97 12.98 2.74
CA HIS A 16 7.16 12.79 1.96
C HIS A 16 7.41 11.30 1.83
N VAL A 17 7.43 10.80 0.60
CA VAL A 17 8.03 9.53 0.22
C VAL A 17 8.85 9.84 -1.01
N LYS A 18 10.16 9.97 -0.82
CA LYS A 18 11.06 9.80 -1.94
C LYS A 18 11.38 8.32 -2.00
N ALA A 19 11.13 7.70 -3.14
CA ALA A 19 11.82 6.45 -3.47
C ALA A 19 13.33 6.71 -3.31
N SER A 20 14.12 5.68 -2.99
CA SER A 20 15.57 5.86 -3.05
C SER A 20 15.98 6.38 -4.43
N ALA A 21 17.15 7.03 -4.49
CA ALA A 21 17.71 7.46 -5.76
C ALA A 21 17.78 6.29 -6.77
N GLU A 22 18.05 5.07 -6.31
CA GLU A 22 18.08 3.88 -7.16
C GLU A 22 16.70 3.52 -7.74
N SER A 23 15.66 3.43 -6.90
CA SER A 23 14.31 3.11 -7.37
C SER A 23 13.77 4.20 -8.30
N LEU A 24 14.06 5.46 -7.99
CA LEU A 24 13.74 6.59 -8.85
C LEU A 24 14.45 6.47 -10.21
N ASP A 25 15.77 6.28 -10.22
CA ASP A 25 16.56 6.12 -11.45
C ASP A 25 16.04 4.98 -12.31
N TYR A 26 15.66 3.87 -11.70
CA TYR A 26 15.07 2.73 -12.39
C TYR A 26 13.74 3.09 -13.08
N TYR A 27 12.81 3.74 -12.38
CA TYR A 27 11.53 4.15 -12.97
C TYR A 27 11.70 5.21 -14.06
N GLN A 28 12.65 6.14 -13.89
CA GLN A 28 12.98 7.13 -14.91
C GLN A 28 13.53 6.46 -16.17
N GLN A 29 14.45 5.51 -16.04
CA GLN A 29 14.98 4.74 -17.16
C GLN A 29 13.88 3.96 -17.88
N LEU A 30 12.94 3.38 -17.14
CA LEU A 30 11.79 2.66 -17.70
C LEU A 30 10.92 3.59 -18.55
N LEU A 31 10.58 4.78 -18.03
CA LEU A 31 9.82 5.80 -18.77
C LEU A 31 10.56 6.29 -20.01
N GLN A 32 11.85 6.61 -19.86
CA GLN A 32 12.66 7.10 -20.97
C GLN A 32 12.74 6.06 -22.10
N THR A 33 13.01 4.80 -21.75
CA THR A 33 13.15 3.71 -22.73
C THR A 33 11.84 3.46 -23.47
N LEU A 34 10.72 3.37 -22.75
CA LEU A 34 9.43 3.00 -23.34
C LEU A 34 8.69 4.18 -23.99
N SER A 35 9.13 5.41 -23.78
CA SER A 35 8.57 6.59 -24.46
C SER A 35 9.17 6.84 -25.84
N VAL A 36 10.20 6.10 -26.26
CA VAL A 36 10.78 6.21 -27.60
C VAL A 36 9.90 5.49 -28.63
N PRO A 37 9.36 6.20 -29.65
CA PRO A 37 8.53 5.57 -30.68
C PRO A 37 9.24 4.42 -31.39
N GLY A 38 8.57 3.28 -31.52
CA GLY A 38 9.10 2.08 -32.19
C GLY A 38 9.96 1.16 -31.32
N VAL A 39 10.30 1.55 -30.09
CA VAL A 39 10.90 0.62 -29.12
C VAL A 39 9.82 -0.32 -28.62
N SER A 40 9.99 -1.62 -28.89
CA SER A 40 9.12 -2.64 -28.31
C SER A 40 9.57 -2.94 -26.88
N PRO A 41 8.64 -3.07 -25.93
CA PRO A 41 8.99 -3.50 -24.59
C PRO A 41 9.71 -4.86 -24.59
N PRO A 42 10.60 -5.12 -23.63
CA PRO A 42 11.25 -6.42 -23.49
C PRO A 42 10.22 -7.55 -23.44
N ASN A 43 10.47 -8.65 -24.16
CA ASN A 43 9.62 -9.84 -24.14
C ASN A 43 8.12 -9.55 -24.39
N ASN A 44 7.77 -8.61 -25.27
CA ASN A 44 6.38 -8.24 -25.59
C ASN A 44 5.65 -9.27 -26.49
N THR A 45 6.02 -10.55 -26.39
CA THR A 45 5.28 -11.63 -27.05
C THR A 45 3.94 -11.85 -26.32
N ALA A 46 2.94 -12.41 -27.00
CA ALA A 46 1.65 -12.74 -26.37
C ALA A 46 1.82 -13.68 -25.17
N GLN A 47 2.78 -14.61 -25.25
CA GLN A 47 3.12 -15.52 -24.16
C GLN A 47 3.81 -14.79 -23.00
N GLY A 48 4.79 -13.93 -23.30
CA GLY A 48 5.47 -13.11 -22.29
C GLY A 48 4.51 -12.17 -21.56
N LYS A 49 3.55 -11.56 -22.27
CA LYS A 49 2.47 -10.77 -21.66
C LYS A 49 1.64 -11.59 -20.68
N LYS A 50 1.15 -12.78 -21.09
CA LYS A 50 0.37 -13.67 -20.20
C LYS A 50 1.16 -14.12 -18.96
N ALA A 51 2.43 -14.47 -19.14
CA ALA A 51 3.28 -14.88 -18.01
C ALA A 51 3.48 -13.74 -17.00
N ARG A 52 3.64 -12.50 -17.49
CA ARG A 52 3.72 -11.31 -16.61
C ARG A 52 2.41 -11.01 -15.91
N GLU A 53 1.28 -11.04 -16.62
CA GLU A 53 -0.03 -10.85 -16.00
C GLU A 53 -0.31 -11.90 -14.92
N ALA A 54 0.12 -13.15 -15.15
CA ALA A 54 0.01 -14.23 -14.18
C ALA A 54 0.94 -14.04 -12.97
N LEU A 55 2.21 -13.68 -13.18
CA LEU A 55 3.16 -13.49 -12.09
C LEU A 55 2.89 -12.21 -11.28
N MET A 56 2.36 -11.15 -11.91
CA MET A 56 1.94 -9.91 -11.24
C MET A 56 0.94 -10.19 -10.11
N GLN A 57 0.13 -11.25 -10.24
CA GLN A 57 -0.78 -11.65 -9.18
C GLN A 57 -0.04 -11.92 -7.86
N TRP A 58 1.19 -12.41 -7.95
CA TRP A 58 2.05 -12.76 -6.82
C TRP A 58 3.00 -11.61 -6.41
N ASN A 59 2.75 -10.40 -6.90
CA ASN A 59 3.48 -9.18 -6.52
C ASN A 59 3.51 -9.01 -4.99
N GLY A 60 4.70 -8.75 -4.45
CA GLY A 60 4.89 -8.57 -3.02
C GLY A 60 6.33 -8.76 -2.57
N TYR A 61 6.60 -8.35 -1.34
CA TYR A 61 7.83 -8.63 -0.61
C TYR A 61 7.65 -9.86 0.26
N TYR A 62 8.56 -10.82 0.12
CA TYR A 62 8.58 -12.10 0.80
C TYR A 62 9.84 -12.16 1.67
N PRO A 63 9.76 -11.83 2.97
CA PRO A 63 10.84 -12.15 3.91
C PRO A 63 11.13 -13.64 3.82
N LEU A 64 12.39 -14.00 3.61
CA LEU A 64 12.78 -15.38 3.43
C LEU A 64 13.19 -16.00 4.76
N SER A 65 12.75 -17.23 4.95
CA SER A 65 13.19 -18.15 5.98
C SER A 65 13.65 -19.44 5.32
N GLY A 66 14.57 -20.15 5.96
CA GLY A 66 15.05 -21.43 5.45
C GLY A 66 15.84 -22.17 6.52
N SER A 67 15.65 -23.49 6.57
CA SER A 67 16.53 -24.39 7.28
C SER A 67 17.35 -25.17 6.26
N GLY A 68 18.67 -25.03 6.31
CA GLY A 68 19.54 -26.10 5.82
C GLY A 68 19.43 -27.28 6.78
N VAL A 69 19.34 -28.49 6.25
CA VAL A 69 19.31 -29.72 7.10
C VAL A 69 20.64 -29.93 7.82
N ASP A 70 21.69 -29.21 7.44
CA ASP A 70 22.98 -29.17 8.13
C ASP A 70 23.38 -27.73 8.48
N ALA A 71 23.43 -27.43 9.78
CA ALA A 71 23.76 -26.13 10.36
C ALA A 71 25.25 -25.76 10.20
N GLY A 72 25.71 -25.63 8.95
CA GLY A 72 27.08 -25.25 8.59
C GLY A 72 27.23 -24.15 7.53
N SER A 73 26.29 -24.01 6.59
CA SER A 73 26.37 -22.99 5.53
C SER A 73 25.05 -22.62 4.82
N ASP A 74 23.93 -23.27 5.18
CA ASP A 74 22.74 -23.32 4.33
C ASP A 74 21.50 -22.64 4.96
N SER A 75 21.67 -21.84 6.02
CA SER A 75 20.59 -21.03 6.60
C SER A 75 20.50 -19.68 5.89
N VAL A 76 19.30 -19.32 5.47
CA VAL A 76 18.99 -17.98 4.95
C VAL A 76 19.26 -16.94 6.05
N ALA A 77 20.00 -15.87 5.74
CA ALA A 77 20.39 -14.87 6.73
C ALA A 77 19.19 -14.02 7.20
N THR A 78 19.28 -13.48 8.42
CA THR A 78 18.31 -12.48 8.89
C THR A 78 18.28 -11.29 7.95
N GLY A 79 17.09 -10.85 7.55
CA GLY A 79 16.91 -9.77 6.58
C GLY A 79 16.95 -10.20 5.11
N ALA A 80 17.16 -11.49 4.82
CA ALA A 80 17.00 -12.01 3.48
C ALA A 80 15.55 -11.91 2.99
N PHE A 81 15.38 -11.63 1.71
CA PHE A 81 14.07 -11.48 1.09
C PHE A 81 14.11 -11.82 -0.40
N PHE A 82 12.92 -12.13 -0.91
CA PHE A 82 12.60 -12.19 -2.33
C PHE A 82 11.44 -11.22 -2.58
N ALA A 83 11.47 -10.45 -3.65
CA ALA A 83 10.34 -9.62 -4.04
C ALA A 83 10.01 -9.80 -5.52
N ILE A 84 8.72 -9.80 -5.81
CA ILE A 84 8.20 -9.61 -7.16
C ILE A 84 7.77 -8.16 -7.23
N ASP A 85 8.50 -7.35 -7.99
CA ASP A 85 8.26 -5.93 -8.17
C ASP A 85 7.55 -5.68 -9.50
N ALA A 86 6.25 -5.39 -9.43
CA ALA A 86 5.41 -5.15 -10.59
C ALA A 86 5.15 -3.65 -10.80
N ASN A 87 5.47 -3.19 -12.01
CA ASN A 87 5.30 -1.81 -12.43
C ASN A 87 4.42 -1.76 -13.68
N MET A 88 3.40 -0.91 -13.66
CA MET A 88 2.59 -0.59 -14.84
C MET A 88 3.12 0.70 -15.47
N VAL A 89 3.43 0.66 -16.76
CA VAL A 89 3.93 1.81 -17.53
C VAL A 89 2.87 2.23 -18.53
N VAL A 90 2.51 3.50 -18.50
CA VAL A 90 1.60 4.12 -19.46
C VAL A 90 2.35 5.20 -20.20
N THR A 91 2.27 5.21 -21.52
CA THR A 91 2.94 6.20 -22.39
C THR A 91 2.23 6.25 -23.74
N PRO A 92 2.25 7.38 -24.48
CA PRO A 92 1.58 7.49 -25.78
C PRO A 92 2.16 6.57 -26.86
N ALA A 93 3.38 6.06 -26.65
CA ALA A 93 4.02 5.11 -27.55
C ALA A 93 3.41 3.70 -27.50
N LEU A 94 2.60 3.40 -26.49
CA LEU A 94 1.96 2.10 -26.28
C LEU A 94 0.44 2.21 -26.43
N SER A 95 -0.18 1.21 -27.07
CA SER A 95 -1.64 1.14 -27.22
C SER A 95 -2.34 0.64 -25.95
N GLU A 96 -1.60 -0.02 -25.06
CA GLU A 96 -2.07 -0.56 -23.78
C GLU A 96 -0.97 -0.39 -22.73
N PRO A 97 -1.30 -0.34 -21.42
CA PRO A 97 -0.29 -0.32 -20.37
C PRO A 97 0.66 -1.51 -20.48
N TYR A 98 1.97 -1.26 -20.33
CA TYR A 98 2.97 -2.31 -20.25
C TYR A 98 3.22 -2.69 -18.80
N LEU A 99 3.22 -3.99 -18.50
CA LEU A 99 3.60 -4.51 -17.19
C LEU A 99 5.08 -4.89 -17.23
N ASP A 100 5.90 -4.18 -16.45
CA ASP A 100 7.26 -4.58 -16.14
C ASP A 100 7.27 -5.41 -14.85
N LEU A 101 8.00 -6.52 -14.87
CA LEU A 101 8.23 -7.36 -13.70
C LEU A 101 9.73 -7.53 -13.46
N THR A 102 10.14 -7.23 -12.23
CA THR A 102 11.50 -7.44 -11.75
C THR A 102 11.47 -8.34 -10.53
N LEU A 103 12.36 -9.33 -10.49
CA LEU A 103 12.63 -10.13 -9.30
C LEU A 103 13.74 -9.44 -8.51
N ILE A 104 13.57 -9.27 -7.21
CA ILE A 104 14.58 -8.71 -6.32
C ILE A 104 14.94 -9.77 -5.30
N LEU A 105 16.24 -9.97 -5.06
CA LEU A 105 16.71 -11.01 -4.16
C LEU A 105 17.84 -10.47 -3.27
N SER A 106 17.70 -10.71 -1.96
CA SER A 106 18.80 -10.70 -1.00
C SER A 106 18.78 -12.02 -0.24
N LEU A 107 19.85 -12.82 -0.34
CA LEU A 107 19.97 -14.06 0.45
C LEU A 107 20.81 -13.85 1.72
N ASP A 108 21.62 -12.81 1.76
CA ASP A 108 22.53 -12.49 2.86
C ASP A 108 21.98 -11.42 3.83
N GLY A 109 20.84 -10.80 3.48
CA GLY A 109 20.26 -9.71 4.25
C GLY A 109 21.15 -8.47 4.32
N LYS A 110 22.05 -8.29 3.34
CA LYS A 110 23.00 -7.16 3.28
C LYS A 110 23.05 -6.50 1.92
N GLN A 111 22.90 -7.27 0.86
CA GLN A 111 22.89 -6.78 -0.51
C GLN A 111 21.73 -7.39 -1.27
N ALA A 112 21.15 -6.62 -2.16
CA ALA A 112 20.10 -7.10 -3.04
C ALA A 112 20.44 -6.86 -4.51
N SER A 113 19.86 -7.68 -5.38
CA SER A 113 20.03 -7.56 -6.83
C SER A 113 18.69 -7.65 -7.54
N ARG A 114 18.55 -6.87 -8.62
CA ARG A 114 17.40 -6.91 -9.54
C ARG A 114 17.67 -7.86 -10.70
N PHE A 115 16.68 -8.65 -11.05
CA PHE A 115 16.69 -9.57 -12.18
C PHE A 115 15.43 -9.34 -13.01
N ALA A 116 15.59 -8.93 -14.27
CA ALA A 116 14.46 -8.80 -15.18
C ALA A 116 13.74 -10.14 -15.32
N PHE A 117 12.40 -10.11 -15.35
CA PHE A 117 11.62 -11.31 -15.61
C PHE A 117 11.72 -11.71 -17.08
N SER A 118 12.27 -12.89 -17.34
CA SER A 118 12.47 -13.44 -18.69
C SER A 118 11.94 -14.87 -18.83
N ALA A 119 11.22 -15.35 -17.82
CA ALA A 119 10.89 -16.76 -17.63
C ALA A 119 9.48 -17.14 -18.10
N GLU A 120 9.21 -18.44 -17.96
CA GLU A 120 7.86 -19.00 -17.99
C GLU A 120 7.31 -19.06 -16.55
N PHE A 121 6.04 -18.69 -16.40
CA PHE A 121 5.28 -18.83 -15.17
C PHE A 121 3.95 -19.49 -15.52
N ASP A 122 3.68 -20.66 -14.95
CA ASP A 122 2.50 -21.46 -15.27
C ASP A 122 1.24 -21.07 -14.48
N GLY A 123 1.37 -20.07 -13.61
CA GLY A 123 0.33 -19.60 -12.71
C GLY A 123 0.67 -19.82 -11.23
N ASN A 124 1.45 -20.85 -10.92
CA ASN A 124 1.88 -21.16 -9.55
C ASN A 124 3.38 -21.44 -9.44
N THR A 125 4.09 -21.77 -10.50
CA THR A 125 5.51 -22.13 -10.47
C THR A 125 6.33 -21.20 -11.36
N LEU A 126 7.34 -20.60 -10.76
CA LEU A 126 8.36 -19.77 -11.41
C LEU A 126 9.61 -20.62 -11.66
N MET A 127 9.99 -20.72 -12.93
CA MET A 127 11.27 -21.28 -13.34
C MET A 127 12.05 -20.27 -14.18
N GLN A 128 13.09 -19.68 -13.60
CA GLN A 128 13.92 -18.69 -14.29
C GLN A 128 15.40 -19.04 -14.18
N LEU A 129 16.12 -19.04 -15.29
CA LEU A 129 17.58 -18.94 -15.33
C LEU A 129 17.96 -17.59 -15.94
N THR A 130 18.58 -16.73 -15.15
CA THR A 130 18.99 -15.39 -15.58
C THR A 130 20.27 -15.45 -16.40
N SER A 131 20.57 -14.39 -17.14
CA SER A 131 21.80 -14.26 -17.93
C SER A 131 23.09 -14.34 -17.10
N ASN A 132 23.04 -13.96 -15.82
CA ASN A 132 24.18 -14.07 -14.92
C ASN A 132 24.32 -15.45 -14.25
N GLY A 133 23.43 -16.40 -14.55
CA GLY A 133 23.47 -17.78 -14.03
C GLY A 133 22.68 -18.00 -12.73
N THR A 134 21.92 -17.00 -12.26
CA THR A 134 21.04 -17.18 -11.10
C THR A 134 19.80 -17.97 -11.50
N LYS A 135 19.47 -19.02 -10.74
CA LYS A 135 18.32 -19.88 -10.98
C LYS A 135 17.27 -19.71 -9.89
N PHE A 136 16.01 -19.51 -10.29
CA PHE A 136 14.83 -19.48 -9.43
C PHE A 136 13.94 -20.68 -9.77
N GLU A 137 13.60 -21.49 -8.78
CA GLU A 137 12.63 -22.57 -8.86
C GLU A 137 11.68 -22.47 -7.66
N LEU A 138 10.64 -21.64 -7.80
CA LEU A 138 9.74 -21.29 -6.71
C LEU A 138 8.30 -21.68 -7.05
N SER A 139 7.60 -22.25 -6.08
CA SER A 139 6.16 -22.53 -6.15
C SER A 139 5.40 -21.60 -5.20
N PHE A 140 4.24 -21.14 -5.64
CA PHE A 140 3.41 -20.14 -4.96
C PHE A 140 2.05 -20.72 -4.60
N VAL A 141 1.55 -20.34 -3.42
CA VAL A 141 0.24 -20.77 -2.90
C VAL A 141 -0.49 -19.55 -2.32
N ARG A 142 -1.78 -19.40 -2.64
CA ARG A 142 -2.65 -18.37 -2.07
C ARG A 142 -3.22 -18.82 -0.73
N ASN A 143 -3.23 -17.89 0.23
CA ASN A 143 -3.81 -18.05 1.55
C ASN A 143 -4.93 -17.03 1.71
N ALA A 144 -6.08 -17.29 1.08
CA ALA A 144 -7.12 -16.27 0.92
C ALA A 144 -8.22 -16.31 1.98
N ASP A 145 -8.42 -17.48 2.59
CA ASP A 145 -9.59 -17.74 3.43
C ASP A 145 -9.36 -17.32 4.89
N THR A 146 -8.14 -16.90 5.23
CA THR A 146 -7.74 -16.47 6.58
C THR A 146 -7.19 -15.05 6.57
N TYR A 147 -7.24 -14.38 7.72
CA TYR A 147 -6.43 -13.19 7.96
C TYR A 147 -4.94 -13.57 7.99
N GLY A 148 -4.08 -12.66 7.56
CA GLY A 148 -2.62 -12.86 7.58
C GLY A 148 -1.98 -12.71 6.20
N PRO A 149 -0.86 -13.40 5.95
CA PRO A 149 -0.22 -13.43 4.65
C PRO A 149 -1.17 -13.99 3.58
N VAL A 150 -1.20 -13.35 2.42
CA VAL A 150 -2.12 -13.69 1.30
C VAL A 150 -1.48 -14.64 0.29
N ALA A 151 -0.16 -14.76 0.31
CA ALA A 151 0.58 -15.70 -0.52
C ALA A 151 1.83 -16.20 0.19
N THR A 152 2.22 -17.43 -0.12
CA THR A 152 3.47 -18.08 0.30
C THR A 152 4.22 -18.51 -0.95
N CYS A 153 5.56 -18.40 -0.92
CA CYS A 153 6.44 -19.02 -1.90
C CYS A 153 7.37 -20.03 -1.22
N THR A 154 7.67 -21.13 -1.89
CA THR A 154 8.61 -22.16 -1.43
C THR A 154 9.40 -22.73 -2.59
N GLY A 155 10.67 -23.07 -2.39
CA GLY A 155 11.47 -23.76 -3.42
C GLY A 155 12.95 -23.50 -3.25
N THR A 156 13.67 -23.41 -4.37
CA THR A 156 15.13 -23.24 -4.38
C THR A 156 15.58 -22.03 -5.18
N ILE A 157 16.64 -21.38 -4.70
CA ILE A 157 17.35 -20.33 -5.39
C ILE A 157 18.83 -20.71 -5.48
N THR A 158 19.42 -20.64 -6.67
CA THR A 158 20.84 -20.98 -6.90
C THR A 158 21.58 -19.77 -7.45
N LEU A 159 22.56 -19.26 -6.71
CA LEU A 159 23.46 -18.21 -7.20
C LEU A 159 24.55 -18.81 -8.10
N PRO A 160 25.21 -18.00 -8.96
CA PRO A 160 26.22 -18.50 -9.89
C PRO A 160 27.40 -19.16 -9.16
N GLY A 161 27.64 -20.44 -9.44
CA GLY A 161 28.71 -21.22 -8.80
C GLY A 161 28.43 -21.62 -7.34
N CYS A 162 27.24 -21.36 -6.82
CA CYS A 162 26.83 -21.74 -5.47
C CYS A 162 25.90 -22.98 -5.48
N VAL A 163 25.72 -23.58 -4.31
CA VAL A 163 24.72 -24.63 -4.10
C VAL A 163 23.33 -24.01 -4.00
N ALA A 164 22.30 -24.77 -4.37
CA ALA A 164 20.91 -24.33 -4.25
C ALA A 164 20.52 -24.15 -2.77
N VAL A 165 19.90 -23.01 -2.45
CA VAL A 165 19.37 -22.67 -1.12
C VAL A 165 17.87 -22.90 -1.11
N ASN A 166 17.38 -23.66 -0.13
CA ASN A 166 15.94 -23.82 0.10
C ASN A 166 15.37 -22.58 0.79
N VAL A 167 14.28 -22.05 0.25
CA VAL A 167 13.65 -20.83 0.74
C VAL A 167 12.16 -21.04 0.95
N THR A 168 11.62 -20.36 1.96
CA THR A 168 10.19 -20.19 2.19
C THR A 168 9.95 -18.73 2.55
N GLY A 169 9.00 -18.08 1.88
CA GLY A 169 8.64 -16.70 2.15
C GLY A 169 7.14 -16.50 2.10
N GLN A 170 6.66 -15.44 2.74
CA GLN A 170 5.25 -15.09 2.80
C GLN A 170 5.07 -13.60 2.57
N THR A 171 3.97 -13.19 1.94
CA THR A 171 3.66 -11.77 1.78
C THR A 171 2.25 -11.45 2.22
N TYR A 172 2.07 -10.28 2.83
CA TYR A 172 0.76 -9.71 3.12
C TYR A 172 0.25 -8.84 1.98
N ASN A 173 1.12 -8.48 1.03
CA ASN A 173 0.78 -7.60 -0.07
C ASN A 173 -0.07 -8.35 -1.09
N ASN A 174 -1.14 -7.70 -1.52
CA ASN A 174 -1.96 -8.14 -2.62
C ASN A 174 -1.94 -7.05 -3.70
N PRO A 175 -1.82 -7.40 -4.99
CA PRO A 175 -1.74 -6.42 -6.05
C PRO A 175 -3.00 -5.57 -6.17
N ILE A 176 -2.83 -4.26 -6.04
CA ILE A 176 -3.87 -3.27 -6.25
C ILE A 176 -3.66 -2.64 -7.62
N GLN A 177 -4.64 -2.77 -8.49
CA GLN A 177 -4.55 -2.20 -9.84
C GLN A 177 -4.88 -0.70 -9.81
N ALA A 178 -4.20 0.08 -10.65
CA ALA A 178 -4.43 1.53 -10.75
C ALA A 178 -5.90 1.95 -10.94
N PRO A 179 -6.75 1.23 -11.72
CA PRO A 179 -8.16 1.60 -11.89
C PRO A 179 -8.98 1.59 -10.60
N LEU A 180 -8.52 0.91 -9.54
CA LEU A 180 -9.19 0.98 -8.24
C LEU A 180 -9.18 2.41 -7.69
N PHE A 181 -8.12 3.18 -7.96
CA PHE A 181 -7.98 4.57 -7.53
C PHE A 181 -8.63 5.57 -8.48
N ALA A 182 -9.45 5.12 -9.44
CA ALA A 182 -10.16 6.02 -10.32
C ALA A 182 -11.09 6.96 -9.53
N GLY A 183 -10.99 8.25 -9.80
CA GLY A 183 -11.70 9.28 -9.06
C GLY A 183 -11.06 10.66 -9.22
N LYS A 184 -11.72 11.65 -8.61
CA LYS A 184 -11.25 13.04 -8.52
C LYS A 184 -10.72 13.28 -7.12
N PHE A 185 -9.57 13.92 -7.02
CA PHE A 185 -8.87 14.17 -5.77
C PHE A 185 -8.71 15.68 -5.60
N TYR A 186 -9.06 16.14 -4.40
CA TYR A 186 -9.16 17.55 -4.07
C TYR A 186 -8.18 17.91 -2.96
N ALA A 187 -7.46 19.02 -3.15
CA ALA A 187 -6.80 19.68 -2.04
C ALA A 187 -7.86 20.43 -1.23
N SER A 188 -8.00 20.07 0.06
CA SER A 188 -8.86 20.81 0.98
C SER A 188 -8.07 21.94 1.63
N ALA A 189 -8.68 23.12 1.73
CA ALA A 189 -8.18 24.21 2.55
C ALA A 189 -9.28 24.60 3.55
N PRO A 190 -8.98 24.79 4.84
CA PRO A 190 -9.99 24.92 5.90
C PRO A 190 -11.03 26.04 5.71
N THR A 191 -10.77 26.98 4.80
CA THR A 191 -11.57 28.19 4.60
C THR A 191 -11.95 28.47 3.15
N SER A 192 -11.71 27.54 2.21
CA SER A 192 -12.03 27.75 0.80
C SER A 192 -12.63 26.50 0.16
N THR A 193 -13.31 26.70 -0.96
CA THR A 193 -13.80 25.60 -1.81
C THR A 193 -12.65 24.64 -2.14
N PRO A 194 -12.84 23.33 -2.00
CA PRO A 194 -11.84 22.34 -2.40
C PRO A 194 -11.44 22.51 -3.87
N VAL A 195 -10.16 22.40 -4.16
CA VAL A 195 -9.62 22.55 -5.51
C VAL A 195 -9.27 21.17 -6.06
N GLU A 196 -9.78 20.83 -7.24
CA GLU A 196 -9.44 19.57 -7.93
C GLU A 196 -7.96 19.61 -8.37
N VAL A 197 -7.18 18.61 -7.99
CA VAL A 197 -5.73 18.58 -8.26
C VAL A 197 -5.34 17.38 -9.13
N LEU A 198 -6.07 16.28 -9.00
CA LEU A 198 -5.78 15.02 -9.68
C LEU A 198 -7.09 14.35 -10.09
N GLU A 199 -7.11 13.85 -11.32
CA GLU A 199 -8.18 12.99 -11.85
C GLU A 199 -7.53 11.72 -12.41
N ILE A 200 -7.94 10.57 -11.88
CA ILE A 200 -7.57 9.25 -12.40
C ILE A 200 -8.81 8.62 -13.02
N SER A 201 -8.73 8.25 -14.29
CA SER A 201 -9.81 7.59 -15.01
C SER A 201 -9.63 6.08 -15.03
N ALA A 202 -10.73 5.34 -15.12
CA ALA A 202 -10.73 3.88 -15.19
C ALA A 202 -9.97 3.31 -16.41
N ASN A 203 -9.77 4.11 -17.45
CA ASN A 203 -9.01 3.79 -18.66
C ASN A 203 -7.52 4.18 -18.56
N TYR A 204 -6.98 4.31 -17.34
CA TYR A 204 -5.58 4.65 -17.08
C TYR A 204 -5.16 6.07 -17.49
N GLN A 205 -6.10 6.95 -17.85
CA GLN A 205 -5.79 8.36 -18.10
C GLN A 205 -5.63 9.12 -16.78
N LEU A 206 -4.58 9.92 -16.69
CA LEU A 206 -4.30 10.76 -15.53
C LEU A 206 -4.27 12.23 -15.95
N ARG A 207 -4.90 13.10 -15.17
CA ARG A 207 -4.83 14.55 -15.35
C ARG A 207 -4.45 15.20 -14.02
N TYR A 208 -3.59 16.22 -14.08
CA TYR A 208 -2.95 16.79 -12.91
C TYR A 208 -2.83 18.31 -13.00
N ASP A 209 -2.93 18.97 -11.85
CA ASP A 209 -2.66 20.39 -11.69
C ASP A 209 -1.15 20.62 -11.41
N PHE A 210 -0.43 21.06 -12.45
CA PHE A 210 1.00 21.36 -12.42
C PHE A 210 1.36 22.68 -11.70
N GLY A 211 0.66 23.01 -10.62
CA GLY A 211 0.97 24.14 -9.73
C GLY A 211 0.15 25.41 -9.99
N THR A 212 -0.92 25.34 -10.79
CA THR A 212 -1.87 26.46 -10.97
C THR A 212 -2.73 26.68 -9.72
N ASN A 213 -2.97 25.61 -8.95
CA ASN A 213 -3.79 25.58 -7.73
C ASN A 213 -5.19 26.19 -7.93
N ASN A 214 -5.74 26.08 -9.13
CA ASN A 214 -7.04 26.65 -9.49
C ASN A 214 -8.02 25.64 -10.09
N GLY A 215 -7.65 24.35 -10.14
CA GLY A 215 -8.47 23.29 -10.72
C GLY A 215 -8.21 23.01 -12.20
N ALA A 216 -7.27 23.72 -12.85
CA ALA A 216 -6.93 23.49 -14.24
C ALA A 216 -6.06 22.24 -14.41
N LEU A 217 -6.70 21.11 -14.69
CA LEU A 217 -6.03 19.84 -14.92
C LEU A 217 -5.54 19.68 -16.36
N ALA A 218 -4.25 19.38 -16.53
CA ALA A 218 -3.65 19.00 -17.80
C ALA A 218 -3.39 17.48 -17.87
N PRO A 219 -3.45 16.85 -19.06
CA PRO A 219 -3.14 15.42 -19.20
C PRO A 219 -1.70 15.10 -18.81
N VAL A 220 -1.51 13.96 -18.13
CA VAL A 220 -0.20 13.35 -17.89
C VAL A 220 0.05 12.30 -18.96
N PRO A 221 0.98 12.54 -19.91
CA PRO A 221 1.11 11.69 -21.08
C PRO A 221 1.74 10.33 -20.76
N ALA A 222 2.67 10.29 -19.80
CA ALA A 222 3.37 9.07 -19.43
C ALA A 222 3.61 9.00 -17.92
N TYR A 223 3.48 7.81 -17.34
CA TYR A 223 3.73 7.56 -15.92
C TYR A 223 4.05 6.08 -15.65
N VAL A 224 4.68 5.83 -14.50
CA VAL A 224 4.85 4.50 -13.91
C VAL A 224 3.95 4.41 -12.68
N TYR A 225 3.32 3.26 -12.49
CA TYR A 225 2.60 2.91 -11.28
C TYR A 225 3.20 1.63 -10.68
N ASN A 226 3.75 1.71 -9.47
CA ASN A 226 4.29 0.56 -8.74
C ASN A 226 3.19 -0.07 -7.86
N LEU A 227 2.97 -1.37 -8.02
CA LEU A 227 1.89 -2.10 -7.33
C LEU A 227 2.24 -2.49 -5.88
N ASN A 228 3.53 -2.48 -5.49
CA ASN A 228 3.96 -2.74 -4.12
C ASN A 228 3.78 -1.53 -3.20
N MET A 229 3.96 -0.33 -3.74
CA MET A 229 3.95 0.93 -3.00
C MET A 229 2.71 1.80 -3.25
N TYR A 230 1.82 1.39 -4.17
CA TYR A 230 0.68 2.19 -4.63
C TYR A 230 1.11 3.59 -5.10
N TYR A 231 2.18 3.61 -5.88
CA TYR A 231 2.98 4.80 -6.12
C TYR A 231 3.01 5.15 -7.61
N PHE A 232 2.63 6.38 -7.96
CA PHE A 232 2.72 6.91 -9.32
C PHE A 232 3.91 7.85 -9.45
N LEU A 233 4.61 7.77 -10.58
CA LEU A 233 5.71 8.65 -10.94
C LEU A 233 5.51 9.17 -12.36
N PHE A 234 5.60 10.49 -12.55
CA PHE A 234 5.60 11.10 -13.88
C PHE A 234 6.42 12.39 -13.95
N PRO A 235 6.97 12.73 -15.13
CA PRO A 235 7.79 13.91 -15.29
C PRO A 235 6.98 15.21 -15.21
N GLN A 236 7.59 16.24 -14.62
CA GLN A 236 7.14 17.64 -14.63
C GLN A 236 8.35 18.54 -14.88
N GLN A 237 8.45 19.11 -16.09
CA GLN A 237 9.59 19.95 -16.49
C GLN A 237 10.94 19.26 -16.22
N GLU A 238 11.78 19.82 -15.34
CA GLU A 238 13.09 19.28 -14.93
C GLU A 238 13.01 18.42 -13.65
N SER A 239 11.79 18.01 -13.26
CA SER A 239 11.48 17.32 -12.02
C SER A 239 10.52 16.15 -12.26
N TYR A 240 10.17 15.43 -11.20
CA TYR A 240 9.15 14.40 -11.17
C TYR A 240 8.09 14.72 -10.13
N VAL A 241 6.85 14.33 -10.46
CA VAL A 241 5.76 14.25 -9.51
C VAL A 241 5.65 12.81 -9.02
N HIS A 242 5.46 12.69 -7.71
CA HIS A 242 5.27 11.43 -7.01
C HIS A 242 3.91 11.46 -6.34
N LEU A 243 3.07 10.46 -6.61
CA LEU A 243 1.77 10.30 -5.95
C LEU A 243 1.77 9.01 -5.16
N ILE A 244 1.47 9.08 -3.86
CA ILE A 244 1.27 7.89 -3.03
C ILE A 244 -0.22 7.76 -2.77
N MET A 245 -0.80 6.62 -3.13
CA MET A 245 -2.22 6.36 -2.95
C MET A 245 -2.50 5.59 -1.67
N GLY A 246 -3.67 5.83 -1.10
CA GLY A 246 -4.16 5.09 0.06
C GLY A 246 -5.65 5.32 0.28
N THR A 247 -6.14 4.81 1.41
CA THR A 247 -7.54 4.97 1.84
C THR A 247 -7.62 5.96 3.00
N SER A 248 -8.75 6.65 3.17
CA SER A 248 -8.95 7.62 4.25
C SER A 248 -10.36 7.50 4.82
N GLY A 249 -10.68 6.37 5.47
CA GLY A 249 -11.96 6.18 6.17
C GLY A 249 -13.17 6.71 5.40
N ASN A 250 -13.84 7.73 5.96
CA ASN A 250 -14.99 8.39 5.37
C ASN A 250 -14.65 9.47 4.30
N LYS A 251 -13.39 9.83 4.13
CA LYS A 251 -12.90 10.74 3.07
C LYS A 251 -12.65 10.02 1.74
N GLY A 252 -12.83 8.70 1.70
CA GLY A 252 -12.71 7.86 0.52
C GLY A 252 -11.26 7.44 0.25
N PHE A 253 -10.74 7.69 -0.95
CA PHE A 253 -9.30 7.56 -1.21
C PHE A 253 -8.56 8.84 -0.85
N ALA A 254 -7.27 8.66 -0.57
CA ALA A 254 -6.34 9.74 -0.35
C ALA A 254 -5.11 9.58 -1.24
N CYS A 255 -4.51 10.72 -1.56
CA CYS A 255 -3.30 10.82 -2.34
C CYS A 255 -2.40 11.88 -1.72
N ASN A 256 -1.12 11.55 -1.49
CA ASN A 256 -0.12 12.58 -1.18
C ASN A 256 0.68 12.85 -2.46
N ASP A 257 0.68 14.10 -2.91
CA ASP A 257 1.42 14.53 -4.10
C ASP A 257 2.68 15.30 -3.71
N MET A 258 3.77 15.05 -4.45
CA MET A 258 5.08 15.62 -4.17
C MET A 258 5.78 15.97 -5.48
N CYS A 259 6.55 17.06 -5.49
CA CYS A 259 7.41 17.42 -6.61
C CYS A 259 8.87 17.44 -6.16
N ASP A 260 9.78 16.86 -6.94
CA ASP A 260 11.21 17.00 -6.70
C ASP A 260 11.67 18.46 -6.89
N GLY A 261 12.39 19.05 -5.93
CA GLY A 261 13.12 20.30 -6.13
C GLY A 261 12.29 21.57 -6.45
N GLY A 262 10.97 21.56 -6.25
CA GLY A 262 10.09 22.70 -6.51
C GLY A 262 9.57 23.40 -5.24
N ALA A 263 9.11 24.64 -5.40
CA ALA A 263 8.41 25.41 -4.34
C ALA A 263 6.96 24.94 -4.10
N ASN A 264 6.52 23.86 -4.78
CA ASN A 264 5.18 23.33 -4.59
C ASN A 264 5.12 22.59 -3.26
N PRO A 265 4.24 23.01 -2.33
CA PRO A 265 4.07 22.30 -1.07
C PRO A 265 3.53 20.90 -1.37
N VAL A 266 3.94 19.92 -0.56
CA VAL A 266 3.26 18.63 -0.55
C VAL A 266 1.80 18.86 -0.17
N ARG A 267 0.87 18.34 -0.98
CA ARG A 267 -0.56 18.39 -0.68
C ARG A 267 -1.04 16.98 -0.33
N SER A 268 -1.99 16.93 0.60
CA SER A 268 -2.81 15.73 0.78
C SER A 268 -4.14 15.98 0.10
N LEU A 269 -4.44 15.12 -0.85
CA LEU A 269 -5.62 15.15 -1.68
C LEU A 269 -6.59 14.07 -1.23
N LEU A 270 -7.89 14.38 -1.27
CA LEU A 270 -8.95 13.48 -0.81
C LEU A 270 -10.05 13.41 -1.87
N THR A 271 -10.71 12.26 -2.00
CA THR A 271 -11.88 12.15 -2.89
C THR A 271 -13.11 12.84 -2.31
N ILE A 272 -13.27 12.83 -0.99
CA ILE A 272 -14.33 13.54 -0.26
C ILE A 272 -13.67 14.52 0.73
N PRO A 273 -13.29 15.73 0.29
CA PRO A 273 -12.55 16.69 1.11
C PRO A 273 -13.36 17.19 2.31
N ASP A 274 -14.67 17.29 2.17
CA ASP A 274 -15.59 17.87 3.16
C ASP A 274 -16.34 16.80 3.98
N ALA A 275 -15.77 15.58 4.10
CA ALA A 275 -16.37 14.51 4.88
C ALA A 275 -16.53 14.93 6.36
N PRO A 276 -17.63 14.53 7.04
CA PRO A 276 -17.87 14.92 8.42
C PRO A 276 -16.77 14.38 9.35
N THR A 277 -16.42 15.16 10.38
CA THR A 277 -15.55 14.65 11.45
C THR A 277 -16.33 13.66 12.32
N ILE A 278 -15.84 12.42 12.39
CA ILE A 278 -16.45 11.38 13.22
C ILE A 278 -15.64 11.27 14.51
N THR A 279 -16.29 11.50 15.65
CA THR A 279 -15.63 11.45 16.96
C THR A 279 -15.27 10.00 17.32
N PRO A 280 -13.99 9.71 17.62
CA PRO A 280 -13.58 8.40 18.12
C PRO A 280 -14.31 8.02 19.40
N ASN A 281 -14.77 6.78 19.46
CA ASN A 281 -15.30 6.20 20.68
C ASN A 281 -14.27 5.21 21.22
N ILE A 282 -13.59 5.56 22.31
CA ILE A 282 -12.53 4.74 22.92
C ILE A 282 -13.18 3.65 23.78
N PHE A 283 -13.94 2.76 23.15
CA PHE A 283 -14.34 1.50 23.76
C PHE A 283 -13.40 0.42 23.25
N GLY A 284 -12.31 0.19 23.98
CA GLY A 284 -11.36 -0.87 23.64
C GLY A 284 -12.09 -2.20 23.50
N ALA A 285 -11.94 -2.83 22.34
CA ALA A 285 -12.33 -4.20 22.10
C ALA A 285 -11.05 -4.95 21.66
N PRO A 286 -10.31 -5.57 22.60
CA PRO A 286 -9.06 -6.26 22.28
C PRO A 286 -9.24 -7.41 21.27
N ASP A 287 -10.46 -7.93 21.13
CA ASP A 287 -10.76 -9.12 20.32
C ASP A 287 -11.86 -8.85 19.26
N ILE A 288 -11.73 -7.81 18.44
CA ILE A 288 -12.71 -7.56 17.37
C ILE A 288 -12.25 -8.15 16.03
N ASP A 289 -12.78 -9.31 15.66
CA ASP A 289 -12.50 -9.98 14.37
C ASP A 289 -12.76 -9.09 13.14
N LEU A 290 -13.59 -8.03 13.29
CA LEU A 290 -13.87 -7.05 12.24
C LEU A 290 -12.60 -6.38 11.71
N VAL A 291 -11.52 -6.28 12.49
CA VAL A 291 -10.24 -5.69 12.03
C VAL A 291 -9.67 -6.43 10.82
N ASN A 292 -9.92 -7.75 10.73
CA ASN A 292 -9.45 -8.63 9.67
C ASN A 292 -10.11 -8.32 8.31
N PHE A 293 -11.17 -7.52 8.33
CA PHE A 293 -11.97 -7.06 7.21
C PHE A 293 -11.77 -5.56 6.95
N SER A 294 -10.70 -4.95 7.49
CA SER A 294 -10.37 -3.58 7.12
C SER A 294 -10.07 -3.51 5.62
N GLY A 295 -10.66 -2.54 4.94
CA GLY A 295 -10.63 -2.41 3.49
C GLY A 295 -11.49 -1.27 2.98
N TYR A 296 -11.23 -0.89 1.73
CA TYR A 296 -12.10 -0.02 0.94
C TYR A 296 -12.84 -0.88 -0.08
N TYR A 297 -14.17 -0.83 -0.05
CA TYR A 297 -15.08 -1.66 -0.83
C TYR A 297 -15.86 -0.77 -1.79
N PRO A 298 -15.40 -0.57 -3.04
CA PRO A 298 -16.19 0.11 -4.05
C PRO A 298 -17.53 -0.61 -4.22
N LEU A 299 -18.61 0.15 -4.26
CA LEU A 299 -19.95 -0.40 -4.38
C LEU A 299 -20.26 -0.74 -5.84
N THR A 300 -20.72 -1.96 -6.06
CA THR A 300 -21.33 -2.39 -7.31
C THR A 300 -22.84 -2.44 -7.11
N TYR A 301 -23.58 -1.53 -7.73
CA TYR A 301 -25.05 -1.55 -7.66
C TYR A 301 -25.60 -2.55 -8.68
N ALA A 302 -26.59 -3.35 -8.25
CA ALA A 302 -27.13 -4.49 -8.98
C ALA A 302 -27.77 -4.21 -10.36
N ASN A 303 -27.70 -2.97 -10.87
CA ASN A 303 -28.30 -2.56 -12.15
C ASN A 303 -27.28 -2.38 -13.29
N GLY A 304 -26.27 -3.25 -13.33
CA GLY A 304 -25.42 -3.48 -14.51
C GLY A 304 -24.04 -2.81 -14.47
N PRO A 305 -23.06 -3.35 -15.24
CA PRO A 305 -21.69 -2.85 -15.31
C PRO A 305 -21.55 -1.45 -15.94
N ASP A 306 -22.62 -0.91 -16.52
CA ASP A 306 -22.63 0.37 -17.26
C ASP A 306 -23.25 1.55 -16.47
N HIS A 307 -23.59 1.33 -15.19
CA HIS A 307 -24.18 2.36 -14.33
C HIS A 307 -23.34 2.55 -13.07
N CYS A 308 -22.15 3.12 -13.25
CA CYS A 308 -21.40 3.77 -12.17
C CYS A 308 -22.23 4.95 -11.66
N THR A 309 -22.88 4.81 -10.50
CA THR A 309 -22.92 5.98 -9.62
C THR A 309 -21.47 6.33 -9.26
N PRO A 310 -21.09 7.62 -9.25
CA PRO A 310 -19.70 8.00 -9.04
C PRO A 310 -19.21 7.44 -7.70
N ALA A 311 -18.07 6.73 -7.71
CA ALA A 311 -17.21 6.42 -6.56
C ALA A 311 -17.84 5.92 -5.23
N GLY A 312 -19.07 5.38 -5.20
CA GLY A 312 -19.70 4.87 -3.98
C GLY A 312 -18.86 3.77 -3.30
N PHE A 313 -18.84 3.73 -1.97
CA PHE A 313 -18.02 2.79 -1.21
C PHE A 313 -18.60 2.44 0.17
N VAL A 314 -18.14 1.32 0.70
CA VAL A 314 -18.06 1.06 2.15
C VAL A 314 -16.59 1.01 2.54
N SER A 315 -16.23 1.53 3.70
CA SER A 315 -14.88 1.51 4.22
C SER A 315 -14.91 1.05 5.67
N ILE A 316 -14.12 0.03 5.97
CA ILE A 316 -13.87 -0.47 7.32
C ILE A 316 -12.40 -0.21 7.59
N GLN A 317 -12.08 0.63 8.57
CA GLN A 317 -10.70 1.02 8.86
C GLN A 317 -10.41 0.77 10.33
N ALA A 318 -9.72 -0.32 10.61
CA ALA A 318 -9.12 -0.54 11.92
C ALA A 318 -7.87 0.33 12.09
N GLN A 319 -7.72 0.84 13.30
CA GLN A 319 -6.49 1.43 13.81
C GLN A 319 -6.17 0.78 15.14
N TYR A 320 -4.90 0.49 15.33
CA TYR A 320 -4.32 0.01 16.57
C TYR A 320 -3.77 1.20 17.36
N SER A 321 -3.87 1.20 18.69
CA SER A 321 -3.32 2.27 19.52
C SER A 321 -2.78 1.78 20.86
N THR A 322 -1.53 2.10 21.18
CA THR A 322 -0.99 2.05 22.56
C THR A 322 -1.09 3.43 23.19
N LEU A 323 -2.15 3.66 23.98
CA LEU A 323 -2.40 4.98 24.58
C LEU A 323 -1.50 5.28 25.79
N LEU A 324 -0.97 4.25 26.44
CA LEU A 324 -0.06 4.38 27.58
C LEU A 324 1.29 3.70 27.25
N PRO A 325 2.42 4.41 27.39
CA PRO A 325 3.76 3.84 27.24
C PRO A 325 3.93 2.56 28.07
N GLY A 326 4.42 1.49 27.45
CA GLY A 326 4.69 0.21 28.11
C GLY A 326 3.44 -0.58 28.54
N PHE A 327 2.23 -0.16 28.13
CA PHE A 327 0.99 -0.89 28.39
C PHE A 327 0.48 -1.55 27.10
N GLU A 328 0.65 -2.87 27.01
CA GLU A 328 0.07 -3.71 25.97
C GLU A 328 -1.43 -3.94 26.25
N ALA A 329 -2.24 -2.89 26.13
CA ALA A 329 -3.67 -3.10 25.92
C ALA A 329 -3.98 -2.84 24.46
N ASP A 330 -4.19 -3.93 23.73
CA ASP A 330 -4.52 -3.86 22.32
C ASP A 330 -5.87 -3.15 22.16
N CYS A 331 -5.84 -1.86 21.84
CA CYS A 331 -7.03 -1.07 21.62
C CYS A 331 -7.22 -0.89 20.13
N TYR A 332 -8.05 -1.73 19.53
CA TYR A 332 -8.55 -1.48 18.19
C TYR A 332 -9.72 -0.50 18.23
N MET A 333 -9.63 0.52 17.37
CA MET A 333 -10.77 1.34 16.99
C MET A 333 -11.08 1.04 15.53
N VAL A 334 -12.35 0.76 15.22
CA VAL A 334 -12.78 0.46 13.85
C VAL A 334 -13.74 1.54 13.37
N LEU A 335 -13.31 2.35 12.42
CA LEU A 335 -14.18 3.31 11.73
C LEU A 335 -14.91 2.57 10.60
N ILE A 336 -16.24 2.59 10.64
CA ILE A 336 -17.09 2.07 9.58
C ILE A 336 -17.76 3.27 8.91
N SER A 337 -17.56 3.40 7.60
CA SER A 337 -18.10 4.51 6.83
C SER A 337 -18.59 4.07 5.46
N TRP A 338 -19.48 4.84 4.87
CA TRP A 338 -20.04 4.56 3.57
C TRP A 338 -20.39 5.85 2.84
N SER A 339 -20.40 5.76 1.52
CA SER A 339 -20.88 6.78 0.60
C SER A 339 -21.61 6.08 -0.54
N PHE A 340 -22.79 6.57 -0.91
CA PHE A 340 -23.51 5.99 -2.05
C PHE A 340 -23.18 6.68 -3.39
N ASP A 341 -22.66 7.91 -3.32
CA ASP A 341 -22.45 8.81 -4.46
C ASP A 341 -20.99 9.26 -4.64
N GLY A 342 -20.08 8.81 -3.78
CA GLY A 342 -18.66 9.16 -3.83
C GLY A 342 -18.37 10.63 -3.48
N VAL A 343 -19.37 11.38 -3.02
CA VAL A 343 -19.27 12.83 -2.74
C VAL A 343 -19.65 13.14 -1.30
N HIS A 344 -20.64 12.43 -0.75
CA HIS A 344 -21.07 12.57 0.63
C HIS A 344 -20.88 11.25 1.36
N SER A 345 -20.31 11.31 2.55
CA SER A 345 -20.08 10.12 3.37
C SER A 345 -20.67 10.28 4.77
N GLN A 346 -20.97 9.12 5.35
CA GLN A 346 -21.37 8.98 6.74
C GLN A 346 -20.53 7.87 7.36
N GLY A 347 -20.40 7.86 8.68
CA GLY A 347 -19.77 6.75 9.38
C GLY A 347 -19.89 6.86 10.90
N CYS A 348 -19.41 5.83 11.56
CA CYS A 348 -19.36 5.71 13.01
C CYS A 348 -18.21 4.79 13.43
N TYR A 349 -17.73 4.94 14.67
CA TYR A 349 -16.83 3.95 15.25
C TYR A 349 -17.63 2.78 15.80
N PHE A 350 -17.08 1.58 15.65
CA PHE A 350 -17.68 0.37 16.21
C PHE A 350 -17.81 0.48 17.73
N ASP A 351 -19.03 0.30 18.23
CA ASP A 351 -19.36 0.30 19.65
C ASP A 351 -19.97 -1.06 20.00
N HIS A 352 -19.21 -1.92 20.68
CA HIS A 352 -19.65 -3.28 21.05
C HIS A 352 -20.91 -3.32 21.94
N LYS A 353 -21.32 -2.18 22.53
CA LYS A 353 -22.55 -2.09 23.33
C LYS A 353 -23.79 -1.84 22.47
N LYS A 354 -23.61 -1.38 21.23
CA LYS A 354 -24.69 -0.98 20.32
C LYS A 354 -24.66 -1.71 18.97
N MET A 355 -23.52 -2.30 18.63
CA MET A 355 -23.23 -2.93 17.35
C MET A 355 -22.72 -4.35 17.59
N THR A 356 -22.89 -5.22 16.60
CA THR A 356 -22.40 -6.59 16.68
C THR A 356 -21.64 -6.94 15.41
N TYR A 357 -20.51 -7.63 15.56
CA TYR A 357 -19.89 -8.39 14.49
C TYR A 357 -19.80 -9.84 14.94
N LYS A 358 -20.55 -10.73 14.28
CA LYS A 358 -20.61 -12.14 14.67
C LYS A 358 -20.89 -13.00 13.45
N ASP A 359 -20.25 -14.16 13.36
CA ASP A 359 -20.48 -15.15 12.31
C ASP A 359 -20.37 -14.54 10.89
N GLY A 360 -19.41 -13.62 10.70
CA GLY A 360 -19.19 -12.93 9.42
C GLY A 360 -20.12 -11.73 9.17
N GLU A 361 -21.04 -11.41 10.06
CA GLU A 361 -22.07 -10.38 9.85
C GLU A 361 -21.89 -9.17 10.77
N LEU A 362 -21.76 -7.98 10.17
CA LEU A 362 -21.76 -6.68 10.84
C LEU A 362 -23.18 -6.11 10.90
N THR A 363 -23.66 -5.79 12.10
CA THR A 363 -24.95 -5.13 12.32
C THR A 363 -24.78 -3.81 13.08
N ILE A 364 -25.34 -2.73 12.54
CA ILE A 364 -25.40 -1.40 13.16
C ILE A 364 -26.87 -0.93 13.14
N PRO A 365 -27.65 -1.22 14.20
CA PRO A 365 -29.09 -0.97 14.21
C PRO A 365 -29.49 0.48 13.98
N GLU A 366 -28.74 1.43 14.55
CA GLU A 366 -29.00 2.88 14.44
C GLU A 366 -29.06 3.35 12.98
N PHE A 367 -28.25 2.75 12.10
CA PHE A 367 -28.18 3.08 10.68
C PHE A 367 -28.88 2.05 9.79
N GLY A 368 -29.51 1.02 10.36
CA GLY A 368 -30.07 -0.10 9.60
C GLY A 368 -29.03 -0.83 8.76
N VAL A 369 -27.79 -0.94 9.24
CA VAL A 369 -26.70 -1.66 8.55
C VAL A 369 -26.77 -3.12 8.92
N LYS A 370 -26.72 -3.99 7.91
CA LYS A 370 -26.56 -5.43 8.05
C LYS A 370 -25.73 -5.95 6.87
N LEU A 371 -24.47 -6.30 7.10
CA LEU A 371 -23.49 -6.62 6.06
C LEU A 371 -22.80 -7.93 6.37
N ALA A 372 -22.84 -8.87 5.42
CA ALA A 372 -22.02 -10.07 5.43
C ALA A 372 -20.65 -9.77 4.83
N LEU A 373 -19.60 -10.23 5.49
CA LEU A 373 -18.20 -10.07 5.14
C LEU A 373 -17.59 -11.46 4.97
N THR A 374 -17.10 -11.76 3.76
CA THR A 374 -16.54 -13.09 3.44
C THR A 374 -15.16 -12.95 2.83
N ARG A 375 -14.18 -13.68 3.37
CA ARG A 375 -12.85 -13.81 2.78
C ARG A 375 -12.85 -14.90 1.70
N SER A 376 -12.42 -14.53 0.49
CA SER A 376 -12.24 -15.44 -0.64
C SER A 376 -11.44 -14.73 -1.72
N TYR A 377 -10.39 -15.36 -2.24
CA TYR A 377 -9.61 -14.74 -3.34
C TYR A 377 -10.31 -14.90 -4.67
N ASP A 378 -10.46 -13.78 -5.38
CA ASP A 378 -10.99 -13.73 -6.74
C ASP A 378 -9.89 -13.27 -7.70
N LYS A 379 -9.39 -14.19 -8.52
CA LYS A 379 -8.29 -13.92 -9.47
C LYS A 379 -8.63 -12.90 -10.57
N HIS A 380 -9.91 -12.59 -10.80
CA HIS A 380 -10.32 -11.65 -11.84
C HIS A 380 -10.29 -10.21 -11.35
N THR A 381 -10.60 -10.00 -10.07
CA THR A 381 -10.67 -8.68 -9.44
C THR A 381 -9.55 -8.44 -8.43
N ASN A 382 -8.74 -9.48 -8.16
CA ASN A 382 -7.78 -9.57 -7.07
C ASN A 382 -8.41 -9.40 -5.68
N ALA A 383 -9.74 -9.51 -5.56
CA ALA A 383 -10.43 -9.32 -4.30
C ALA A 383 -9.99 -10.37 -3.27
N LEU A 384 -9.88 -9.97 -2.02
CA LEU A 384 -9.65 -10.84 -0.87
C LEU A 384 -10.89 -10.94 0.02
N VAL A 385 -11.70 -9.88 0.05
CA VAL A 385 -12.93 -9.83 0.82
C VAL A 385 -14.06 -9.35 -0.07
N LYS A 386 -15.22 -9.97 0.09
CA LYS A 386 -16.51 -9.54 -0.46
C LYS A 386 -17.41 -9.05 0.67
N LEU A 387 -18.18 -8.01 0.39
CA LEU A 387 -19.17 -7.42 1.26
C LEU A 387 -20.52 -7.43 0.54
N GLU A 388 -21.57 -7.86 1.22
CA GLU A 388 -22.94 -7.80 0.69
C GLU A 388 -23.95 -7.59 1.81
N GLY A 389 -25.05 -6.89 1.52
CA GLY A 389 -26.13 -6.70 2.49
C GLY A 389 -26.85 -5.37 2.29
N VAL A 390 -27.30 -4.78 3.39
CA VAL A 390 -28.10 -3.55 3.37
C VAL A 390 -27.51 -2.46 4.24
N ILE A 391 -27.64 -1.23 3.80
CA ILE A 391 -27.41 -0.02 4.58
C ILE A 391 -28.68 0.83 4.49
N GLY A 392 -29.41 0.94 5.62
CA GLY A 392 -30.72 1.55 5.66
C GLY A 392 -31.73 0.75 4.83
N LYS A 393 -32.03 1.22 3.62
CA LYS A 393 -32.92 0.54 2.66
C LYS A 393 -32.22 0.15 1.35
N THR A 394 -30.93 0.45 1.23
CA THR A 394 -30.17 0.26 0.01
C THR A 394 -29.44 -1.07 0.07
N GLN A 395 -29.69 -1.94 -0.91
CA GLN A 395 -28.88 -3.14 -1.12
C GLN A 395 -27.52 -2.71 -1.66
N VAL A 396 -26.46 -3.23 -1.04
CA VAL A 396 -25.08 -2.95 -1.41
C VAL A 396 -24.32 -4.25 -1.61
N ALA A 397 -23.38 -4.22 -2.54
CA ALA A 397 -22.36 -5.23 -2.72
C ALA A 397 -21.04 -4.54 -3.07
N GLY A 398 -19.93 -5.15 -2.68
CA GLY A 398 -18.61 -4.62 -2.96
C GLY A 398 -17.53 -5.65 -2.67
N PHE A 399 -16.30 -5.33 -3.04
CA PHE A 399 -15.15 -6.18 -2.76
C PHE A 399 -13.92 -5.31 -2.52
N THR A 400 -12.91 -5.87 -1.85
CA THR A 400 -11.65 -5.17 -1.63
C THR A 400 -10.46 -6.07 -1.96
N PRO A 401 -9.47 -5.57 -2.71
CA PRO A 401 -8.17 -6.25 -2.85
C PRO A 401 -7.22 -5.87 -1.71
N PHE A 402 -7.58 -4.91 -0.85
CA PHE A 402 -6.72 -4.52 0.26
C PHE A 402 -6.62 -5.64 1.31
N ASN A 403 -5.43 -5.82 1.86
CA ASN A 403 -5.18 -6.69 3.00
C ASN A 403 -4.54 -5.86 4.12
N PRO A 404 -5.07 -5.89 5.35
CA PRO A 404 -4.42 -5.19 6.46
C PRO A 404 -3.06 -5.85 6.77
N VAL A 405 -1.98 -5.07 6.76
CA VAL A 405 -0.64 -5.58 7.05
C VAL A 405 -0.33 -5.30 8.52
N PRO A 406 0.06 -6.31 9.31
CA PRO A 406 0.43 -6.09 10.70
C PRO A 406 1.82 -5.46 10.80
N LEU A 407 2.07 -4.71 11.87
CA LEU A 407 3.35 -4.00 12.07
C LEU A 407 4.57 -4.93 12.01
N VAL A 408 4.45 -6.16 12.54
CA VAL A 408 5.50 -7.19 12.50
C VAL A 408 5.93 -7.60 11.09
N ALA A 409 5.11 -7.37 10.06
CA ALA A 409 5.47 -7.68 8.68
C ALA A 409 6.62 -6.81 8.17
N PHE A 410 6.86 -5.65 8.80
CA PHE A 410 7.98 -4.75 8.52
C PHE A 410 9.16 -4.96 9.49
N GLY A 411 9.08 -5.95 10.39
CA GLY A 411 10.16 -6.30 11.30
C GLY A 411 11.33 -7.02 10.62
N GLY A 412 12.35 -7.38 11.41
CA GLY A 412 13.58 -8.03 10.93
C GLY A 412 14.81 -7.22 11.31
N LEU A 413 15.60 -6.80 10.32
CA LEU A 413 16.75 -5.92 10.55
C LEU A 413 16.27 -4.51 10.98
N PRO A 414 17.01 -3.84 11.88
CA PRO A 414 16.78 -2.42 12.14
C PRO A 414 16.87 -1.61 10.85
N LEU A 415 15.93 -0.69 10.66
CA LEU A 415 15.96 0.24 9.54
C LEU A 415 16.86 1.40 9.92
N THR A 416 17.85 1.74 9.08
CA THR A 416 18.83 2.78 9.39
C THR A 416 19.08 3.73 8.24
N ASN A 417 19.73 4.87 8.52
CA ASN A 417 20.25 5.78 7.50
C ASN A 417 21.65 6.32 7.85
N ALA A 418 22.27 7.04 6.91
CA ALA A 418 23.60 7.62 7.08
C ALA A 418 23.69 8.71 8.16
N ASN A 419 22.56 9.28 8.57
CA ASN A 419 22.49 10.28 9.64
C ASN A 419 22.44 9.64 11.05
N GLY A 420 22.32 8.31 11.12
CA GLY A 420 22.22 7.56 12.37
C GLY A 420 20.81 7.38 12.90
N ASP A 421 19.76 7.75 12.14
CA ASP A 421 18.39 7.41 12.52
C ASP A 421 18.22 5.89 12.48
N CYS A 422 17.47 5.35 13.44
CA CYS A 422 17.22 3.93 13.58
C CYS A 422 15.78 3.65 14.01
N LEU A 423 15.07 2.80 13.26
CA LEU A 423 13.75 2.27 13.62
C LEU A 423 13.84 0.74 13.74
N THR A 424 13.44 0.22 14.89
CA THR A 424 13.30 -1.23 15.12
C THR A 424 11.87 -1.56 15.48
N ILE A 425 11.25 -2.48 14.74
CA ILE A 425 9.94 -3.03 15.09
C ILE A 425 10.16 -4.27 15.97
N GLN A 426 9.69 -4.21 17.20
CA GLN A 426 9.92 -5.27 18.19
C GLN A 426 8.79 -6.32 18.18
N THR A 427 7.54 -5.84 18.14
CA THR A 427 6.33 -6.65 18.26
C THR A 427 5.24 -6.09 17.36
N ALA A 428 4.03 -6.64 17.41
CA ALA A 428 2.87 -6.11 16.70
C ALA A 428 2.44 -4.72 17.20
N ASN A 429 2.95 -4.30 18.36
CA ASN A 429 2.51 -3.12 19.08
C ASN A 429 3.63 -2.24 19.66
N SER A 430 4.90 -2.62 19.49
CA SER A 430 6.05 -1.87 20.02
C SER A 430 7.10 -1.62 18.95
N VAL A 431 7.65 -0.40 18.97
CA VAL A 431 8.80 0.00 18.18
C VAL A 431 9.80 0.76 19.05
N ILE A 432 11.07 0.75 18.62
CA ILE A 432 12.12 1.63 19.11
C ILE A 432 12.48 2.60 17.99
N TYR A 433 12.51 3.90 18.27
CA TYR A 433 13.00 4.92 17.34
C TYR A 433 14.04 5.81 17.99
N ASN A 434 15.25 5.89 17.40
CA ASN A 434 16.38 6.68 17.92
C ASN A 434 16.60 6.48 19.44
N ASP A 435 16.74 5.21 19.84
CA ASP A 435 16.90 4.73 21.23
C ASP A 435 15.73 5.03 22.19
N GLN A 436 14.61 5.56 21.68
CA GLN A 436 13.39 5.74 22.47
C GLN A 436 12.56 4.45 22.45
N GLU A 437 12.42 3.84 23.62
CA GLU A 437 11.60 2.65 23.84
C GLU A 437 10.19 2.98 24.35
N ASN A 438 9.30 1.99 24.37
CA ASN A 438 7.96 2.07 24.97
C ASN A 438 7.11 3.22 24.42
N LEU A 439 7.25 3.54 23.13
CA LEU A 439 6.52 4.62 22.49
C LEU A 439 5.01 4.34 22.52
N SER A 440 4.22 5.38 22.82
CA SER A 440 2.79 5.36 22.56
C SER A 440 2.57 5.57 21.07
N VAL A 441 1.97 4.59 20.40
CA VAL A 441 1.84 4.59 18.94
C VAL A 441 0.40 4.45 18.50
N ILE A 442 0.12 4.98 17.32
CA ILE A 442 -1.06 4.63 16.53
C ILE A 442 -0.57 3.97 15.25
N TYR A 443 -1.15 2.84 14.89
CA TYR A 443 -0.82 2.15 13.65
C TYR A 443 -2.09 1.88 12.85
N VAL A 444 -2.06 2.18 11.55
CA VAL A 444 -3.16 1.92 10.61
C VAL A 444 -2.73 0.84 9.61
N PRO A 445 -3.08 -0.44 9.86
CA PRO A 445 -2.65 -1.59 9.05
C PRO A 445 -2.96 -1.50 7.55
N LEU A 446 -4.04 -0.80 7.18
CA LEU A 446 -4.45 -0.68 5.78
C LEU A 446 -3.58 0.30 4.98
N MET A 447 -2.86 1.17 5.69
CA MET A 447 -2.10 2.28 5.13
C MET A 447 -0.60 2.20 5.42
N TYR A 448 -0.20 1.31 6.32
CA TYR A 448 1.17 1.13 6.79
C TYR A 448 1.71 2.39 7.47
N ILE A 449 0.81 3.21 8.03
CA ILE A 449 1.17 4.43 8.73
C ILE A 449 1.24 4.14 10.23
N LEU A 450 2.39 4.43 10.81
CA LEU A 450 2.66 4.46 12.23
C LEU A 450 2.84 5.91 12.67
N ALA A 451 2.37 6.28 13.85
CA ALA A 451 2.46 7.64 14.37
C ALA A 451 2.80 7.62 15.85
N TYR A 452 3.66 8.55 16.28
CA TYR A 452 3.99 8.72 17.69
C TYR A 452 4.27 10.21 18.04
N PRO A 453 4.06 10.62 19.29
CA PRO A 453 3.28 9.91 20.30
C PRO A 453 1.82 9.75 19.87
N ALA A 454 1.11 8.76 20.42
CA ALA A 454 -0.29 8.49 20.08
C ALA A 454 -1.19 9.70 20.38
N LEU A 455 -0.87 10.46 21.43
CA LEU A 455 -1.50 11.74 21.75
C LEU A 455 -0.55 12.87 21.35
N PHE A 456 -1.04 13.89 20.67
CA PHE A 456 -0.23 15.02 20.18
C PHE A 456 0.90 14.55 19.25
N THR A 457 0.53 13.72 18.26
CA THR A 457 1.44 13.17 17.25
C THR A 457 2.37 14.24 16.68
N ASP A 458 3.67 13.98 16.77
CA ASP A 458 4.70 14.86 16.21
C ASP A 458 5.53 14.17 15.12
N VAL A 459 5.52 12.83 15.13
CA VAL A 459 6.23 12.00 14.17
C VAL A 459 5.27 11.02 13.51
N VAL A 460 5.35 10.95 12.17
CA VAL A 460 4.61 10.00 11.36
C VAL A 460 5.57 9.21 10.49
N MET A 461 5.33 7.91 10.43
CA MET A 461 6.18 6.90 9.82
C MET A 461 5.37 6.15 8.77
N SER A 462 5.78 6.25 7.51
CA SER A 462 5.19 5.51 6.41
C SER A 462 6.05 4.29 6.09
N LEU A 463 5.55 3.11 6.43
CA LEU A 463 6.23 1.83 6.22
C LEU A 463 5.95 1.29 4.82
N GLY A 464 6.92 0.59 4.23
CA GLY A 464 6.80 0.00 2.92
C GLY A 464 8.05 -0.78 2.53
N THR A 465 8.24 -0.96 1.23
CA THR A 465 9.41 -1.61 0.65
C THR A 465 9.96 -0.74 -0.45
N ASP A 466 11.28 -0.68 -0.59
CA ASP A 466 11.97 0.16 -1.57
C ASP A 466 13.00 -0.66 -2.35
N GLY A 467 12.50 -1.43 -3.31
CA GLY A 467 13.36 -2.14 -4.25
C GLY A 467 14.44 -3.00 -3.60
N THR A 468 15.69 -2.72 -3.95
CA THR A 468 16.92 -3.36 -3.43
C THR A 468 17.24 -2.98 -1.99
N HIS A 469 16.60 -1.95 -1.43
CA HIS A 469 16.81 -1.55 -0.04
C HIS A 469 15.95 -2.34 0.96
N GLY A 470 15.10 -3.24 0.46
CA GLY A 470 14.22 -4.08 1.25
C GLY A 470 13.11 -3.28 1.92
N THR A 471 12.84 -3.54 3.21
CA THR A 471 11.89 -2.75 4.01
C THR A 471 12.41 -1.33 4.18
N ALA A 472 11.52 -0.35 4.06
CA ALA A 472 11.81 1.06 4.23
C ALA A 472 10.77 1.73 5.11
N CYS A 473 11.17 2.79 5.79
CA CYS A 473 10.28 3.68 6.51
C CYS A 473 10.67 5.12 6.21
N ILE A 474 9.68 5.93 5.87
CA ILE A 474 9.88 7.37 5.76
C ILE A 474 9.33 8.02 7.01
N VAL A 475 10.15 8.89 7.61
CA VAL A 475 9.89 9.52 8.89
C VAL A 475 9.68 11.00 8.66
N THR A 476 8.48 11.49 8.93
CA THR A 476 8.18 12.92 8.95
C THR A 476 8.05 13.38 10.39
N THR A 477 8.82 14.39 10.77
CA THR A 477 8.81 15.00 12.11
C THR A 477 8.25 16.43 12.05
N ASN A 478 7.88 16.98 13.22
CA ASN A 478 7.27 18.29 13.35
C ASN A 478 5.98 18.40 12.51
N VAL A 479 5.16 17.35 12.51
CA VAL A 479 4.05 17.20 11.55
C VAL A 479 2.96 18.28 11.69
N ASN A 480 2.89 18.94 12.86
CA ASN A 480 1.97 20.03 13.13
C ASN A 480 2.55 21.42 12.79
N SER A 481 3.77 21.48 12.25
CA SER A 481 4.49 22.70 11.94
C SER A 481 4.54 22.94 10.42
N ALA A 482 4.68 24.20 10.00
CA ALA A 482 4.92 24.55 8.60
C ALA A 482 6.32 24.14 8.10
N GLN A 483 7.22 23.77 9.02
CA GLN A 483 8.60 23.33 8.78
C GLN A 483 8.73 21.84 9.09
N GLN A 484 7.87 21.01 8.49
CA GLN A 484 8.01 19.56 8.58
C GLN A 484 9.39 19.14 8.04
N GLN A 485 9.97 18.12 8.65
CA GLN A 485 11.23 17.53 8.17
C GLN A 485 10.99 16.08 7.82
N THR A 486 11.61 15.61 6.75
CA THR A 486 11.55 14.20 6.38
C THR A 486 12.93 13.59 6.25
N THR A 487 13.07 12.41 6.84
CA THR A 487 14.18 11.47 6.61
C THR A 487 13.60 10.12 6.19
N ALA A 488 14.45 9.21 5.73
CA ALA A 488 14.06 7.83 5.48
C ALA A 488 15.09 6.89 6.08
N VAL A 489 14.67 5.68 6.44
CA VAL A 489 15.48 4.61 6.99
C VAL A 489 15.16 3.30 6.25
N TRP A 490 16.16 2.44 6.04
CA TRP A 490 16.04 1.22 5.25
C TRP A 490 16.69 0.03 5.93
N SER A 491 16.20 -1.17 5.62
CA SER A 491 16.82 -2.42 6.07
C SER A 491 18.21 -2.62 5.44
N LEU A 492 18.36 -2.22 4.18
CA LEU A 492 19.63 -2.18 3.45
C LEU A 492 19.91 -0.73 3.01
N PRO A 493 20.54 0.11 3.86
CA PRO A 493 20.70 1.53 3.58
C PRO A 493 21.52 1.78 2.29
N PRO A 494 21.24 2.86 1.54
CA PRO A 494 22.08 3.29 0.43
C PRO A 494 23.53 3.51 0.89
N ALA A 495 24.48 3.14 0.03
CA ALA A 495 25.91 3.28 0.29
C ALA A 495 26.38 4.74 0.35
#